data_AF-A0A7R9UI34-F1
#
_entry.id   AF-A0A7R9UI34-F1
#
_cell.length_a   1.000
_cell.length_b   1.000
_cell.length_c   1.000
_cell.angle_alpha   90.00
_cell.angle_beta   90.00
_cell.angle_gamma   90.00
#
_symmetry.space_group_name_H-M   'P 1'
#
loop_
_entity.id
_entity.type
_entity.pdbx_description
1 polymer ?
#
loop_
_entity_poly.entity_id
_entity_poly.type
_entity_poly.pdbx_seq_one_letter_code
_entity_poly.pdbx_strand_id
1 'polypeptide(L)'
;MVVRPALVSAPGARFRQNARPHECARMRLAADGAHADGGGIYAGCARVLAVGDGDLSFSLALCRGLRSGAAVTATTHLSRTELDAAYGCAAVGAIIDALGALGA
;
A
#
# COMPACT_ATOMS: atom_id res chain seq x y z
N MET A 1 -6.69 -21.71 1.01
CA MET A 1 -7.47 -20.75 1.83
C MET A 1 -6.62 -20.36 3.03
N VAL A 2 -6.01 -19.17 3.03
CA VAL A 2 -5.22 -18.68 4.18
C VAL A 2 -6.22 -18.04 5.15
N VAL A 3 -6.68 -18.80 6.13
CA VAL A 3 -7.53 -18.29 7.20
C VAL A 3 -6.64 -17.55 8.20
N ARG A 4 -6.99 -16.30 8.54
CA ARG A 4 -6.28 -15.55 9.59
C ARG A 4 -6.32 -16.37 10.89
N PRO A 5 -5.23 -16.43 11.68
CA PRO A 5 -5.34 -16.94 13.04
C PRO A 5 -6.39 -16.13 13.78
N ALA A 6 -7.25 -16.79 14.54
CA ALA A 6 -8.23 -16.12 15.39
C ALA A 6 -7.48 -15.10 16.27
N LEU A 7 -7.83 -13.82 16.14
CA LEU A 7 -7.34 -12.78 17.02
C LEU A 7 -7.97 -13.02 18.40
N VAL A 8 -7.27 -13.74 19.27
CA VAL A 8 -7.69 -13.94 20.65
C VAL A 8 -7.26 -12.70 21.44
N SER A 9 -8.19 -11.78 21.71
CA SER A 9 -7.97 -10.71 22.68
C SER A 9 -8.54 -11.13 24.04
N ALA A 10 -7.72 -11.09 25.09
CA ALA A 10 -8.23 -11.23 26.45
C ALA A 10 -9.14 -10.03 26.80
N PRO A 11 -10.21 -10.22 27.60
CA PRO A 11 -11.04 -9.11 28.08
C PRO A 11 -10.17 -8.08 28.80
N GLY A 12 -10.22 -6.81 28.35
CA GLY A 12 -9.42 -5.72 28.91
C GLY A 12 -8.04 -5.52 28.29
N ALA A 13 -7.61 -6.38 27.35
CA ALA A 13 -6.41 -6.12 26.56
C ALA A 13 -6.67 -4.94 25.60
N ARG A 14 -5.96 -3.83 25.80
CA ARG A 14 -5.94 -2.76 24.81
C ARG A 14 -5.41 -3.35 23.50
N PHE A 15 -6.12 -3.13 22.39
CA PHE A 15 -5.56 -3.42 21.06
C PHE A 15 -4.19 -2.73 20.98
N ARG A 16 -3.16 -3.47 20.56
CA ARG A 16 -1.86 -2.85 20.29
C ARG A 16 -2.11 -1.70 19.32
N GLN A 17 -1.57 -0.53 19.65
CA GLN A 17 -1.60 0.64 18.78
C GLN A 17 -1.23 0.20 17.36
N ASN A 18 -1.98 0.65 16.35
CA ASN A 18 -1.77 0.24 14.96
C ASN A 18 -0.28 0.36 14.61
N ALA A 19 0.42 -0.78 14.57
CA ALA A 19 1.82 -0.81 14.19
C ALA A 19 1.87 -0.31 12.75
N ARG A 20 2.69 0.71 12.49
CA ARG A 20 2.81 1.24 11.14
C ARG A 20 3.30 0.11 10.23
N PRO A 21 2.90 0.06 8.95
CA PRO A 21 3.29 -1.03 8.07
C PRO A 21 4.81 -1.29 8.06
N HIS A 22 5.64 -0.26 8.17
CA HIS A 22 7.10 -0.37 8.25
C HIS A 22 7.64 -1.01 9.55
N GLU A 23 6.87 -1.00 10.64
CA GLU A 23 7.21 -1.64 11.92
C GLU A 23 6.83 -3.13 11.93
N CYS A 24 6.00 -3.56 10.99
CA CYS A 24 5.56 -4.95 10.88
C CYS A 24 6.72 -5.85 10.41
N ALA A 25 7.10 -6.84 11.21
CA ALA A 25 8.17 -7.79 10.87
C ALA A 25 7.93 -8.49 9.53
N ARG A 26 6.66 -8.76 9.16
CA ARG A 26 6.30 -9.31 7.85
C ARG A 26 6.71 -8.38 6.69
N MET A 27 6.56 -7.07 6.88
CA MET A 27 6.94 -6.07 5.87
C MET A 27 8.44 -5.87 5.82
N ARG A 28 9.15 -5.95 6.95
CA ARG A 28 10.63 -5.89 6.99
C ARG A 28 11.25 -7.06 6.26
N LEU A 29 10.75 -8.28 6.53
CA LEU A 29 11.19 -9.49 5.82
C LEU A 29 10.85 -9.46 4.32
N ALA A 30 9.74 -8.84 3.92
CA ALA A 30 9.38 -8.66 2.52
C ALA A 30 10.24 -7.60 1.80
N ALA A 31 10.81 -6.64 2.54
CA ALA A 31 11.74 -5.64 2.00
C ALA A 31 13.16 -6.20 1.84
N ASP A 32 13.58 -7.11 2.74
CA ASP A 32 14.91 -7.73 2.74
C ASP A 32 15.03 -8.92 1.76
N GLY A 33 13.89 -9.51 1.36
CA GLY A 33 13.86 -10.53 0.33
C GLY A 33 14.07 -9.90 -1.03
N ALA A 34 15.17 -10.23 -1.72
CA ALA A 34 15.32 -9.98 -3.15
C ALA A 34 14.01 -10.36 -3.84
N HIS A 35 13.36 -9.40 -4.51
CA HIS A 35 12.12 -9.61 -5.23
C HIS A 35 12.33 -10.76 -6.21
N ALA A 36 11.97 -11.99 -5.81
CA ALA A 36 12.04 -13.16 -6.65
C ALA A 36 11.25 -12.84 -7.91
N ASP A 37 11.89 -12.99 -9.07
CA ASP A 37 11.40 -12.57 -10.39
C ASP A 37 9.92 -12.90 -10.56
N GLY A 38 9.10 -11.92 -10.20
CA GLY A 38 7.67 -12.06 -10.10
C GLY A 38 7.09 -11.83 -11.48
N GLY A 39 7.07 -12.88 -12.29
CA GLY A 39 5.91 -13.12 -13.16
C GLY A 39 4.68 -13.28 -12.26
N GLY A 40 4.26 -12.19 -11.62
CA GLY A 40 3.19 -12.19 -10.64
C GLY A 40 1.85 -12.42 -11.30
N ILE A 41 0.86 -12.77 -10.49
CA ILE A 41 -0.57 -12.91 -10.81
C ILE A 41 -1.19 -11.76 -11.64
N TYR A 42 -0.48 -10.65 -11.79
CA TYR A 42 -0.87 -9.46 -12.54
C TYR A 42 -0.05 -9.25 -13.82
N ALA A 43 0.67 -10.28 -14.28
CA ALA A 43 1.37 -10.26 -15.56
C ALA A 43 0.36 -10.19 -16.71
N GLY A 44 0.47 -9.14 -17.54
CA GLY A 44 -0.39 -8.89 -18.69
C GLY A 44 -1.63 -8.07 -18.36
N CYS A 45 -1.72 -6.85 -18.89
CA CYS A 45 -2.90 -5.97 -19.00
C CYS A 45 -3.87 -5.91 -17.80
N ALA A 46 -3.41 -6.22 -16.58
CA ALA A 46 -4.27 -6.29 -15.41
C ALA A 46 -4.75 -4.89 -15.02
N ARG A 47 -6.00 -4.77 -14.57
CA ARG A 47 -6.56 -3.51 -14.06
C ARG A 47 -6.86 -3.69 -12.57
N VAL A 48 -6.21 -2.92 -11.72
CA VAL A 48 -6.27 -3.05 -10.27
C VAL A 48 -6.87 -1.77 -9.67
N LEU A 49 -7.89 -1.90 -8.85
CA LEU A 49 -8.49 -0.80 -8.09
C LEU A 49 -8.09 -0.93 -6.61
N ALA A 50 -7.30 0.00 -6.11
CA ALA A 50 -6.96 0.13 -4.70
C ALA A 50 -7.92 1.14 -4.04
N VAL A 51 -8.68 0.71 -3.03
CA VAL A 51 -9.69 1.54 -2.36
C VAL A 51 -9.31 1.81 -0.91
N GLY A 52 -9.43 3.06 -0.50
CA GLY A 52 -9.18 3.48 0.89
C GLY A 52 -7.70 3.56 1.23
N ASP A 53 -6.85 3.80 0.24
CA ASP A 53 -5.41 3.95 0.43
C ASP A 53 -5.09 5.35 0.97
N GLY A 54 -5.08 5.47 2.30
CA GLY A 54 -5.03 6.74 3.03
C GLY A 54 -4.09 7.79 2.43
N ASP A 55 -2.78 7.50 2.43
CA ASP A 55 -1.71 8.38 1.94
C ASP A 55 -1.16 8.00 0.55
N LEU A 56 -1.84 7.08 -0.14
CA LEU A 56 -1.46 6.54 -1.45
C LEU A 56 -0.12 5.78 -1.49
N SER A 57 0.55 5.59 -0.35
CA SER A 57 1.87 4.97 -0.28
C SER A 57 1.84 3.48 -0.63
N PHE A 58 0.74 2.79 -0.29
CA PHE A 58 0.55 1.39 -0.64
C PHE A 58 0.37 1.24 -2.16
N SER A 59 -0.44 2.09 -2.78
CA SER A 59 -0.66 2.09 -4.23
C SER A 59 0.63 2.39 -4.98
N LEU A 60 1.48 3.30 -4.48
CA LEU A 60 2.79 3.55 -5.05
C LEU A 60 3.70 2.31 -4.96
N ALA A 61 3.74 1.66 -3.79
CA ALA A 61 4.50 0.42 -3.63
C ALA A 61 3.98 -0.70 -4.54
N LEU A 62 2.65 -0.79 -4.70
CA LEU A 62 1.99 -1.73 -5.60
C LEU A 62 2.38 -1.45 -7.07
N CYS A 63 2.29 -0.19 -7.53
CA CYS A 63 2.68 0.19 -8.89
C CYS A 63 4.15 -0.15 -9.18
N ARG A 64 5.05 0.07 -8.22
CA ARG A 64 6.48 -0.28 -8.34
C ARG A 64 6.72 -1.80 -8.39
N GLY A 65 5.91 -2.57 -7.67
CA GLY A 65 6.00 -4.03 -7.65
C GLY A 65 5.37 -4.69 -8.89
N LEU A 66 4.39 -4.05 -9.52
CA LEU A 66 3.77 -4.50 -10.75
C LEU A 66 4.67 -4.15 -11.95
N ARG A 67 5.32 -5.17 -12.56
CA ARG A 67 6.08 -4.96 -13.80
C ARG A 67 5.13 -4.54 -14.95
N SER A 68 5.69 -3.80 -15.91
CA SER A 68 5.02 -3.09 -17.01
C SER A 68 3.77 -3.78 -17.58
N GLY A 69 2.66 -3.05 -17.61
CA GLY A 69 1.43 -3.46 -18.30
C GLY A 69 0.18 -3.53 -17.42
N ALA A 70 0.32 -3.46 -16.09
CA ALA A 70 -0.83 -3.32 -15.20
C ALA A 70 -1.23 -1.85 -15.02
N ALA A 71 -2.51 -1.55 -15.11
CA ALA A 71 -3.08 -0.24 -14.79
C ALA A 71 -3.63 -0.26 -13.36
N VAL A 72 -3.22 0.69 -12.53
CA VAL A 72 -3.69 0.81 -11.15
C VAL A 72 -4.52 2.09 -11.03
N THR A 73 -5.68 2.01 -10.40
CA THR A 73 -6.45 3.18 -9.97
C THR A 73 -6.48 3.16 -8.46
N ALA A 74 -6.02 4.22 -7.83
CA ALA A 74 -5.99 4.36 -6.37
C ALA A 74 -7.04 5.37 -5.91
N THR A 75 -7.74 5.06 -4.83
CA THR A 75 -8.69 5.99 -4.20
C THR A 75 -8.43 6.08 -2.71
N THR A 76 -8.63 7.28 -2.18
CA THR A 76 -8.62 7.58 -0.75
C THR A 76 -9.91 8.30 -0.38
N HIS A 77 -10.27 8.26 0.90
CA HIS A 77 -11.45 8.95 1.43
C HIS A 77 -11.18 10.43 1.73
N LEU A 78 -9.91 10.84 1.73
CA LEU A 78 -9.50 12.20 2.02
C LEU A 78 -9.51 13.06 0.75
N SER A 79 -9.96 14.30 0.88
CA SER A 79 -9.71 15.33 -0.13
C SER A 79 -8.22 15.67 -0.20
N ARG A 80 -7.79 16.34 -1.29
CA ARG A 80 -6.40 16.77 -1.45
C ARG A 80 -5.92 17.64 -0.28
N THR A 81 -6.74 18.58 0.16
CA THR A 81 -6.40 19.48 1.27
C THR A 81 -6.25 18.72 2.60
N GLU A 82 -7.10 17.72 2.85
CA GLU A 82 -7.01 16.88 4.06
C GLU A 82 -5.78 15.97 4.03
N LEU A 83 -5.44 15.43 2.86
CA LEU A 83 -4.20 14.70 2.60
C LEU A 83 -2.97 15.56 2.92
N ASP A 84 -2.91 16.77 2.36
CA ASP A 84 -1.80 17.70 2.56
C ASP A 84 -1.65 18.10 4.04
N ALA A 85 -2.78 18.28 4.75
CA ALA A 85 -2.78 18.58 6.18
C ALA A 85 -2.33 17.39 7.05
N ALA A 86 -2.70 16.16 6.69
CA ALA A 86 -2.40 14.96 7.46
C ALA A 86 -0.97 14.43 7.22
N TYR A 87 -0.46 14.53 5.99
CA TYR A 87 0.79 13.89 5.57
C TYR A 87 1.84 14.86 5.01
N GLY A 88 1.47 16.13 4.81
CA GLY A 88 2.37 17.18 4.31
C GLY A 88 2.35 17.29 2.79
N CYS A 89 2.12 18.52 2.30
CA CYS A 89 2.00 18.84 0.87
C CYS A 89 3.15 18.31 0.01
N ALA A 90 4.40 18.46 0.48
CA ALA A 90 5.57 17.98 -0.27
C ALA A 90 5.62 16.45 -0.43
N ALA A 91 5.26 15.71 0.63
CA ALA A 91 5.26 14.25 0.61
C ALA A 91 4.12 13.71 -0.26
N VAL A 92 2.91 14.28 -0.11
CA VAL A 92 1.75 13.92 -0.93
C VAL A 92 2.00 14.24 -2.41
N GLY A 93 2.57 15.42 -2.70
CA GLY A 93 2.95 15.80 -4.05
C GLY A 93 3.90 14.80 -4.69
N ALA A 94 4.98 14.44 -4.00
CA ALA A 94 5.95 13.45 -4.50
C ALA A 94 5.33 12.07 -4.79
N ILE A 95 4.35 11.63 -3.98
CA ILE A 95 3.64 10.36 -4.21
C ILE A 95 2.74 10.44 -5.44
N ILE A 96 1.96 11.52 -5.58
CA ILE A 96 1.06 11.72 -6.72
C ILE A 96 1.85 11.83 -8.03
N ASP A 97 2.96 12.57 -8.04
CA ASP A 97 3.84 12.70 -9.20
C ASP A 97 4.44 11.35 -9.59
N ALA A 98 4.87 10.55 -8.61
CA ALA A 98 5.40 9.22 -8.84
C ALA A 98 4.34 8.24 -9.37
N LEU A 99 3.09 8.33 -8.90
CA LEU A 99 1.97 7.54 -9.42
C LEU A 99 1.65 7.92 -10.87
N GLY A 100 1.57 9.21 -11.17
CA GLY A 100 1.33 9.71 -12.53
C GLY A 100 2.42 9.27 -13.52
N ALA A 101 3.69 9.28 -13.10
CA ALA A 101 4.81 8.78 -13.90
C ALA A 101 4.74 7.26 -14.18
N LEU A 102 4.05 6.50 -13.31
CA LEU A 102 3.82 5.07 -13.46
C LEU A 102 2.51 4.74 -14.20
N GLY A 103 1.76 5.76 -14.64
CA GLY A 103 0.50 5.59 -15.37
C GLY A 103 -0.70 5.20 -14.51
N ALA A 104 -0.66 5.55 -13.22
CA ALA A 104 -1.76 5.37 -12.26
C ALA A 104 -2.55 6.68 -12.05
#